data_AF-E7N2D4-F1
#
_entry.id   AF-E7N2D4-F1
#
_cell.length_a   1.000
_cell.length_b   1.000
_cell.length_c   1.000
_cell.angle_alpha   90.00
_cell.angle_beta   90.00
_cell.angle_gamma   90.00
#
_symmetry.space_group_name_H-M   'P 1'
#
loop_
_entity.id
_entity.type
_entity.pdbx_description
1 polymer ?
#
loop_
_entity_poly.entity_id
_entity_poly.type
_entity_poly.pdbx_seq_one_letter_code
_entity_poly.pdbx_strand_id
1 'polypeptide(L)'
;MKRYYERRLWQGAQGIDVLHNYALNGKITGALAALREIPGCIPVLHGPIGCAFHYRRSTRTPAPVYEALSTRLDDSDVVFGGEEKLIDVLERAAAEHPELIAVLPTCVTDVMQEDIDGIVRRFREMHPGAPPVISVASSAFSHRSSSTVVEHLKERIAAKGRVYGKKTKVEYRGCGFVEVLEALVDQVMEEQEVASGTVNIEAFAWGDHSTHAVQSVIDTLRAIGIETNTLLPAVSCAEIVHAPRAALNIARRMRWARRMEERFGTPYLHFSNLYEWYGVDGIRDFYLTIADALGRREAAEHVLAAEERRVTPELRELRAYLGKFRYGLVSASFSKIPELIRIYEREYNMKLDFVVLLLPPDYERTRGLEEGTAARMHEKIRAAIRETAPHIALYVCPDEGTLARLAAGVDALVGSGAQRCEHFGTPWIPAMYDRRAFSMEDYRDVLAGLARAVKRRRGKRHLLLSRLRYSEEHYPMTDEPNALASREMWDRMWRMRQ
;
A
#
# COMPACT_ATOMS: atom_id res chain seq x y z
N MET A 1 -27.82 -1.97 -6.76
CA MET A 1 -26.74 -2.70 -6.06
C MET A 1 -25.40 -1.95 -5.99
N LYS A 2 -24.95 -1.23 -7.04
CA LYS A 2 -23.73 -0.37 -7.04
C LYS A 2 -23.62 0.62 -5.86
N ARG A 3 -24.70 1.34 -5.55
CA ARG A 3 -24.74 2.35 -4.46
C ARG A 3 -24.62 1.80 -3.02
N TYR A 4 -24.76 0.49 -2.81
CA TYR A 4 -24.66 -0.13 -1.48
C TYR A 4 -23.20 -0.40 -1.08
N TYR A 5 -22.40 -0.89 -2.02
CA TYR A 5 -20.97 -1.13 -1.81
C TYR A 5 -20.15 0.16 -1.80
N GLU A 6 -20.51 1.13 -2.65
CA GLU A 6 -19.95 2.49 -2.57
C GLU A 6 -20.16 3.05 -1.14
N ARG A 7 -21.37 2.97 -0.58
CA ARG A 7 -21.63 3.46 0.78
C ARG A 7 -20.81 2.77 1.87
N ARG A 8 -20.47 1.48 1.73
CA ARG A 8 -19.59 0.78 2.70
C ARG A 8 -18.13 1.20 2.56
N LEU A 9 -17.66 1.52 1.36
CA LEU A 9 -16.36 2.18 1.14
C LEU A 9 -16.33 3.58 1.77
N TRP A 10 -17.43 4.35 1.67
CA TRP A 10 -17.59 5.65 2.33
C TRP A 10 -17.82 5.58 3.86
N GLN A 11 -18.12 4.39 4.42
CA GLN A 11 -18.34 4.16 5.85
C GLN A 11 -17.06 3.87 6.65
N GLY A 12 -15.87 4.08 6.07
CA GLY A 12 -14.62 4.00 6.82
C GLY A 12 -14.09 2.58 7.05
N ALA A 13 -14.51 1.60 6.24
CA ALA A 13 -13.85 0.30 6.14
C ALA A 13 -12.52 0.36 5.35
N GLN A 14 -11.91 1.54 5.27
CA GLN A 14 -10.52 1.78 4.91
C GLN A 14 -9.63 1.44 6.11
N GLY A 15 -9.69 0.18 6.53
CA GLY A 15 -8.70 -0.38 7.41
C GLY A 15 -7.81 -1.28 6.58
N ILE A 16 -6.94 -0.76 5.70
CA ILE A 16 -5.92 -1.61 5.06
C ILE A 16 -5.15 -2.39 6.13
N ASP A 17 -4.95 -1.80 7.31
CA ASP A 17 -4.35 -2.45 8.48
C ASP A 17 -5.29 -3.52 9.11
N VAL A 18 -6.60 -3.27 9.17
CA VAL A 18 -7.61 -4.26 9.64
C VAL A 18 -7.72 -5.40 8.63
N LEU A 19 -7.91 -5.10 7.35
CA LEU A 19 -7.95 -6.08 6.28
C LEU A 19 -6.66 -6.89 6.21
N HIS A 20 -5.47 -6.30 6.42
CA HIS A 20 -4.20 -7.04 6.51
C HIS A 20 -4.15 -8.05 7.64
N ASN A 21 -4.74 -7.72 8.79
CA ASN A 21 -4.67 -8.53 9.99
C ASN A 21 -5.79 -9.58 10.06
N TYR A 22 -6.92 -9.36 9.35
CA TYR A 22 -8.14 -10.14 9.54
C TYR A 22 -8.74 -10.76 8.27
N ALA A 23 -8.23 -10.44 7.08
CA ALA A 23 -8.61 -11.12 5.84
C ALA A 23 -7.61 -12.23 5.46
N LEU A 24 -8.04 -13.15 4.60
CA LEU A 24 -7.16 -14.09 3.89
C LEU A 24 -6.19 -13.30 2.99
N ASN A 25 -5.07 -12.93 3.58
CA ASN A 25 -3.97 -12.27 2.89
C ASN A 25 -2.91 -13.30 2.54
N GLY A 26 -2.13 -13.01 1.51
CA GLY A 26 -1.09 -13.90 1.02
C GLY A 26 -0.55 -13.39 -0.30
N LYS A 27 0.48 -14.06 -0.82
CA LYS A 27 1.07 -13.74 -2.13
C LYS A 27 0.02 -13.74 -3.24
N ILE A 28 -0.89 -14.74 -3.23
CA ILE A 28 -1.94 -14.91 -4.24
C ILE A 28 -2.88 -13.71 -4.28
N THR A 29 -3.32 -13.24 -3.11
CA THR A 29 -4.14 -12.02 -3.01
C THR A 29 -3.42 -10.79 -3.60
N GLY A 30 -2.10 -10.67 -3.43
CA GLY A 30 -1.31 -9.62 -4.05
C GLY A 30 -1.17 -9.78 -5.56
N ALA A 31 -0.96 -11.00 -6.04
CA ALA A 31 -0.87 -11.33 -7.45
C ALA A 31 -2.20 -11.08 -8.18
N LEU A 32 -3.32 -11.51 -7.60
CA LEU A 32 -4.66 -11.22 -8.11
C LEU A 32 -4.97 -9.73 -8.15
N ALA A 33 -4.45 -8.94 -7.20
CA ALA A 33 -4.58 -7.49 -7.24
C ALA A 33 -3.79 -6.84 -8.39
N ALA A 34 -2.69 -7.46 -8.85
CA ALA A 34 -1.98 -7.03 -10.06
C ALA A 34 -2.70 -7.47 -11.33
N LEU A 35 -3.00 -8.78 -11.45
CA LEU A 35 -3.58 -9.35 -12.67
C LEU A 35 -4.97 -8.80 -12.99
N ARG A 36 -5.77 -8.46 -11.98
CA ARG A 36 -7.09 -7.84 -12.17
C ARG A 36 -7.01 -6.49 -12.89
N GLU A 37 -5.91 -5.76 -12.74
CA GLU A 37 -5.73 -4.46 -13.39
C GLU A 37 -5.41 -4.61 -14.89
N ILE A 38 -5.03 -5.81 -15.35
CA ILE A 38 -4.75 -6.13 -16.75
C ILE A 38 -6.08 -6.54 -17.42
N PRO A 39 -6.64 -5.73 -18.33
CA PRO A 39 -7.84 -6.10 -19.08
C PRO A 39 -7.62 -7.41 -19.86
N GLY A 40 -8.65 -8.26 -19.90
CA GLY A 40 -8.58 -9.53 -20.64
C GLY A 40 -7.65 -10.59 -20.03
N CYS A 41 -7.14 -10.39 -18.80
CA CYS A 41 -6.32 -11.39 -18.12
C CYS A 41 -7.16 -12.46 -17.42
N ILE A 42 -6.83 -13.74 -17.63
CA ILE A 42 -7.37 -14.89 -16.87
C ILE A 42 -6.30 -15.43 -15.91
N PRO A 43 -6.44 -15.23 -14.59
CA PRO A 43 -5.59 -15.86 -13.60
C PRO A 43 -5.92 -17.35 -13.46
N VAL A 44 -4.91 -18.22 -13.44
CA VAL A 44 -5.07 -19.67 -13.19
C VAL A 44 -4.36 -20.01 -11.88
N LEU A 45 -5.11 -20.36 -10.84
CA LEU A 45 -4.53 -20.81 -9.57
C LEU A 45 -4.24 -22.30 -9.63
N HIS A 46 -2.97 -22.65 -9.78
CA HIS A 46 -2.52 -24.03 -9.76
C HIS A 46 -2.51 -24.55 -8.31
N GLY A 47 -3.58 -25.27 -7.93
CA GLY A 47 -3.82 -25.68 -6.56
C GLY A 47 -5.24 -26.18 -6.28
N PRO A 48 -5.55 -26.52 -5.02
CA PRO A 48 -6.87 -27.02 -4.62
C PRO A 48 -7.98 -25.96 -4.78
N ILE A 49 -9.21 -26.44 -5.01
CA ILE A 49 -10.37 -25.57 -5.24
C ILE A 49 -10.73 -24.67 -4.04
N GLY A 50 -10.44 -25.12 -2.81
CA GLY A 50 -10.70 -24.35 -1.59
C GLY A 50 -9.94 -23.04 -1.57
N CYS A 51 -8.63 -23.08 -1.84
CA CYS A 51 -7.80 -21.89 -1.96
C CYS A 51 -8.36 -20.94 -3.04
N ALA A 52 -8.69 -21.47 -4.21
CA ALA A 52 -9.22 -20.67 -5.30
C ALA A 52 -10.52 -19.95 -4.94
N PHE A 53 -11.48 -20.64 -4.33
CA PHE A 53 -12.73 -20.03 -3.89
C PHE A 53 -12.50 -18.87 -2.91
N HIS A 54 -11.59 -19.05 -1.95
CA HIS A 54 -11.28 -18.05 -0.93
C HIS A 54 -10.55 -16.82 -1.51
N TYR A 55 -9.51 -17.04 -2.32
CA TYR A 55 -8.73 -15.95 -2.92
C TYR A 55 -9.53 -15.14 -3.96
N ARG A 56 -10.49 -15.76 -4.66
CA ARG A 56 -11.42 -15.05 -5.54
C ARG A 56 -12.18 -13.93 -4.83
N ARG A 57 -12.40 -14.02 -3.50
CA ARG A 57 -13.11 -13.02 -2.69
C ARG A 57 -12.16 -12.12 -1.89
N SER A 58 -10.96 -11.90 -2.39
CA SER A 58 -9.97 -11.06 -1.72
C SER A 58 -10.49 -9.65 -1.42
N THR A 59 -10.12 -9.13 -0.25
CA THR A 59 -10.47 -7.76 0.19
C THR A 59 -9.54 -6.70 -0.38
N ARG A 60 -8.50 -7.10 -1.11
CA ARG A 60 -7.57 -6.19 -1.81
C ARG A 60 -7.99 -5.89 -3.24
N THR A 61 -9.00 -6.59 -3.74
CA THR A 61 -9.67 -6.28 -5.00
C THR A 61 -11.02 -5.65 -4.70
N PRO A 62 -11.46 -4.64 -5.47
CA PRO A 62 -12.73 -3.93 -5.21
C PRO A 62 -13.97 -4.82 -5.40
N ALA A 63 -13.82 -5.94 -6.10
CA ALA A 63 -14.84 -6.97 -6.27
C ALA A 63 -14.17 -8.35 -6.30
N PRO A 64 -14.96 -9.45 -6.32
CA PRO A 64 -14.41 -10.77 -6.55
C PRO A 64 -13.75 -10.88 -7.94
N VAL A 65 -12.71 -11.71 -8.07
CA VAL A 65 -12.05 -12.03 -9.35
C VAL A 65 -12.76 -13.24 -9.95
N TYR A 66 -13.83 -13.00 -10.71
CA TYR A 66 -14.70 -14.08 -11.22
C TYR A 66 -14.02 -14.96 -12.26
N GLU A 67 -13.12 -14.36 -13.05
CA GLU A 67 -12.43 -15.01 -14.16
C GLU A 67 -11.36 -16.01 -13.70
N ALA A 68 -10.92 -15.94 -12.43
CA ALA A 68 -9.80 -16.73 -11.94
C ALA A 68 -10.14 -18.23 -11.94
N LEU A 69 -9.41 -19.06 -12.68
CA LEU A 69 -9.59 -20.51 -12.76
C LEU A 69 -8.73 -21.25 -11.73
N SER A 70 -8.93 -22.57 -11.60
CA SER A 70 -8.13 -23.43 -10.72
C SER A 70 -8.01 -24.82 -11.29
N THR A 71 -6.85 -25.45 -11.09
CA THR A 71 -6.60 -26.86 -11.45
C THR A 71 -7.31 -27.85 -10.55
N ARG A 72 -7.89 -27.39 -9.42
CA ARG A 72 -8.68 -28.20 -8.50
C ARG A 72 -7.93 -29.45 -8.03
N LEU A 73 -6.67 -29.25 -7.62
CA LEU A 73 -5.84 -30.36 -7.17
C LEU A 73 -6.49 -31.11 -6.00
N ASP A 74 -6.43 -32.44 -6.06
CA ASP A 74 -6.86 -33.39 -5.04
C ASP A 74 -5.67 -34.21 -4.52
N ASP A 75 -5.93 -35.14 -3.61
CA ASP A 75 -4.89 -35.92 -2.94
C ASP A 75 -4.05 -36.75 -3.93
N SER A 76 -4.62 -37.18 -5.05
CA SER A 76 -3.89 -37.93 -6.08
C SER A 76 -2.86 -37.04 -6.77
N ASP A 77 -3.23 -35.81 -7.11
CA ASP A 77 -2.29 -34.89 -7.77
C ASP A 77 -1.17 -34.48 -6.82
N VAL A 78 -1.41 -34.42 -5.51
CA VAL A 78 -0.37 -34.15 -4.53
C VAL A 78 0.70 -35.26 -4.53
N VAL A 79 0.31 -36.50 -4.83
CA VAL A 79 1.22 -37.66 -4.90
C VAL A 79 1.90 -37.77 -6.26
N PHE A 80 1.16 -37.56 -7.35
CA PHE A 80 1.61 -37.88 -8.71
C PHE A 80 1.94 -36.66 -9.58
N GLY A 81 1.66 -35.45 -9.12
CA GLY A 81 1.79 -34.21 -9.88
C GLY A 81 0.46 -33.75 -10.50
N GLY A 82 0.37 -32.46 -10.78
CA GLY A 82 -0.80 -31.77 -11.33
C GLY A 82 -0.61 -31.23 -12.75
N GLU A 83 0.43 -31.66 -13.46
CA GLU A 83 0.79 -31.20 -14.82
C GLU A 83 -0.37 -31.29 -15.81
N GLU A 84 -0.95 -32.49 -15.98
CA GLU A 84 -2.01 -32.71 -16.97
C GLU A 84 -3.26 -31.88 -16.62
N LYS A 85 -3.59 -31.73 -15.33
CA LYS A 85 -4.68 -30.83 -14.88
C LYS A 85 -4.37 -29.36 -15.13
N LEU A 86 -3.11 -28.95 -15.13
CA LEU A 86 -2.73 -27.59 -15.48
C LEU A 86 -2.90 -27.36 -16.99
N ILE A 87 -2.44 -28.29 -17.83
CA ILE A 87 -2.64 -28.24 -19.29
C ILE A 87 -4.14 -28.14 -19.63
N ASP A 88 -4.99 -29.01 -19.07
CA ASP A 88 -6.44 -28.99 -19.29
C ASP A 88 -7.08 -27.64 -18.95
N VAL A 89 -6.63 -27.00 -17.86
CA VAL A 89 -7.16 -25.69 -17.46
C VAL A 89 -6.62 -24.57 -18.35
N LEU A 90 -5.39 -24.67 -18.83
CA LEU A 90 -4.82 -23.72 -19.79
C LEU A 90 -5.54 -23.79 -21.14
N GLU A 91 -5.87 -24.98 -21.63
CA GLU A 91 -6.67 -25.15 -22.86
C GLU A 91 -8.06 -24.50 -22.72
N ARG A 92 -8.73 -24.75 -21.60
CA ARG A 92 -10.01 -24.12 -21.28
C ARG A 92 -9.92 -22.60 -21.16
N ALA A 93 -8.86 -22.08 -20.55
CA ALA A 93 -8.62 -20.66 -20.45
C ALA A 93 -8.37 -20.05 -21.85
N ALA A 94 -7.60 -20.72 -22.69
CA ALA A 94 -7.28 -20.28 -24.04
C ALA A 94 -8.52 -20.25 -24.96
N ALA A 95 -9.48 -21.15 -24.76
CA ALA A 95 -10.75 -21.19 -25.50
C ALA A 95 -11.64 -19.95 -25.27
N GLU A 96 -11.43 -19.21 -24.18
CA GLU A 96 -12.11 -17.93 -23.91
C GLU A 96 -11.43 -16.74 -24.62
N HIS A 97 -10.35 -17.00 -25.38
CA HIS A 97 -9.55 -15.99 -26.09
C HIS A 97 -9.12 -14.78 -25.25
N PRO A 98 -8.53 -14.96 -24.04
CA PRO A 98 -8.00 -13.85 -23.24
C PRO A 98 -6.83 -13.15 -23.92
N GLU A 99 -6.49 -11.95 -23.44
CA GLU A 99 -5.25 -11.27 -23.84
C GLU A 99 -4.01 -11.87 -23.16
N LEU A 100 -4.20 -12.42 -21.95
CA LEU A 100 -3.13 -12.98 -21.13
C LEU A 100 -3.68 -14.04 -20.18
N ILE A 101 -3.03 -15.20 -20.11
CA ILE A 101 -3.26 -16.20 -19.06
C ILE A 101 -2.08 -16.13 -18.10
N ALA A 102 -2.34 -16.06 -16.79
CA ALA A 102 -1.29 -15.99 -15.78
C ALA A 102 -1.43 -17.11 -14.75
N VAL A 103 -0.46 -18.03 -14.72
CA VAL A 103 -0.44 -19.17 -13.81
C VAL A 103 0.18 -18.76 -12.48
N LEU A 104 -0.61 -18.87 -11.42
CA LEU A 104 -0.24 -18.58 -10.05
C LEU A 104 -0.04 -19.87 -9.25
N PRO A 105 1.16 -20.13 -8.71
CA PRO A 105 1.36 -21.21 -7.77
C PRO A 105 0.60 -20.95 -6.45
N THR A 106 0.15 -22.03 -5.83
CA THR A 106 -0.37 -22.02 -4.46
C THR A 106 0.62 -22.61 -3.47
N CYS A 107 0.29 -22.55 -2.17
CA CYS A 107 1.12 -23.18 -1.14
C CYS A 107 1.32 -24.68 -1.41
N VAL A 108 0.31 -25.36 -1.97
CA VAL A 108 0.40 -26.80 -2.26
C VAL A 108 1.41 -27.08 -3.37
N THR A 109 1.32 -26.37 -4.48
CA THR A 109 2.22 -26.56 -5.63
C THR A 109 3.65 -26.07 -5.34
N ASP A 110 3.80 -25.09 -4.45
CA ASP A 110 5.12 -24.71 -3.92
C ASP A 110 5.76 -25.85 -3.12
N VAL A 111 5.01 -26.58 -2.28
CA VAL A 111 5.55 -27.75 -1.54
C VAL A 111 5.91 -28.86 -2.51
N MET A 112 5.03 -29.11 -3.49
CA MET A 112 5.26 -30.14 -4.51
C MET A 112 6.45 -29.81 -5.43
N GLN A 113 6.87 -28.53 -5.48
CA GLN A 113 7.88 -28.02 -6.41
C GLN A 113 7.54 -28.33 -7.87
N GLU A 114 6.27 -28.11 -8.23
CA GLU A 114 5.78 -28.21 -9.61
C GLU A 114 6.60 -27.32 -10.55
N ASP A 115 7.08 -27.89 -11.66
CA ASP A 115 7.79 -27.14 -12.71
C ASP A 115 6.79 -26.40 -13.61
N ILE A 116 6.14 -25.38 -13.05
CA ILE A 116 5.13 -24.57 -13.75
C ILE A 116 5.73 -23.94 -15.02
N ASP A 117 7.00 -23.51 -14.98
CA ASP A 117 7.68 -22.92 -16.13
C ASP A 117 7.84 -23.94 -17.27
N GLY A 118 8.22 -25.17 -16.93
CA GLY A 118 8.29 -26.30 -17.87
C GLY A 118 6.92 -26.66 -18.45
N ILE A 119 5.88 -26.74 -17.61
CA ILE A 119 4.52 -27.09 -18.05
C ILE A 119 3.96 -26.00 -18.97
N VAL A 120 4.13 -24.72 -18.63
CA VAL A 120 3.71 -23.59 -19.49
C VAL A 120 4.47 -23.60 -20.81
N ARG A 121 5.77 -23.95 -20.82
CA ARG A 121 6.56 -24.10 -22.05
C ARG A 121 6.00 -25.21 -22.93
N ARG A 122 5.75 -26.40 -22.36
CA ARG A 122 5.12 -27.54 -23.06
C ARG A 122 3.77 -27.15 -23.65
N PHE A 123 2.93 -26.45 -22.89
CA PHE A 123 1.64 -25.94 -23.39
C PHE A 123 1.82 -25.01 -24.60
N ARG A 124 2.72 -24.01 -24.51
CA ARG A 124 2.97 -23.08 -25.63
C ARG A 124 3.48 -23.81 -26.88
N GLU A 125 4.29 -24.86 -26.73
CA GLU A 125 4.78 -25.70 -27.83
C GLU A 125 3.66 -26.52 -28.49
N MET A 126 2.73 -27.07 -27.69
CA MET A 126 1.57 -27.83 -28.21
C MET A 126 0.51 -26.92 -28.85
N HIS A 127 0.41 -25.66 -28.40
CA HIS A 127 -0.62 -24.70 -28.83
C HIS A 127 -0.01 -23.37 -29.30
N PRO A 128 0.71 -23.34 -30.45
CA PRO A 128 1.42 -22.15 -30.91
C PRO A 128 0.51 -20.94 -31.26
N GLY A 129 -0.80 -21.16 -31.41
CA GLY A 129 -1.80 -20.10 -31.64
C GLY A 129 -2.59 -19.68 -30.39
N ALA A 130 -2.27 -20.24 -29.22
CA ALA A 130 -2.94 -19.87 -27.97
C ALA A 130 -2.50 -18.46 -27.52
N PRO A 131 -3.34 -17.77 -26.71
CA PRO A 131 -2.94 -16.52 -26.06
C PRO A 131 -1.64 -16.63 -25.24
N PRO A 132 -0.93 -15.53 -25.01
CA PRO A 132 0.23 -15.51 -24.12
C PRO A 132 -0.10 -16.10 -22.74
N VAL A 133 0.69 -17.06 -22.29
CA VAL A 133 0.53 -17.71 -20.97
C VAL A 133 1.78 -17.46 -20.14
N ILE A 134 1.74 -16.69 -19.07
CA ILE A 134 2.90 -16.49 -18.19
C ILE A 134 2.83 -17.37 -16.94
N SER A 135 3.99 -17.74 -16.41
CA SER A 135 4.15 -18.35 -15.09
C SER A 135 4.64 -17.32 -14.08
N VAL A 136 4.07 -17.30 -12.87
CA VAL A 136 4.51 -16.40 -11.79
C VAL A 136 5.29 -17.18 -10.76
N ALA A 137 6.56 -16.82 -10.55
CA ALA A 137 7.42 -17.51 -9.59
C ALA A 137 7.14 -17.06 -8.15
N SER A 138 7.15 -18.03 -7.22
CA SER A 138 7.04 -17.79 -5.78
C SER A 138 8.40 -17.44 -5.17
N SER A 139 8.54 -16.28 -4.54
CA SER A 139 9.73 -15.94 -3.74
C SER A 139 9.56 -16.22 -2.24
N ALA A 140 8.35 -16.58 -1.81
CA ALA A 140 8.04 -17.05 -0.46
C ALA A 140 6.83 -18.00 -0.48
N PHE A 141 6.75 -18.89 0.52
CA PHE A 141 5.77 -19.97 0.57
C PHE A 141 4.30 -19.50 0.53
N SER A 142 3.92 -18.51 1.35
CA SER A 142 2.51 -18.11 1.51
C SER A 142 2.33 -16.60 1.69
N HIS A 143 3.08 -16.01 2.63
CA HIS A 143 2.99 -14.58 2.94
C HIS A 143 4.30 -13.86 2.60
N ARG A 144 4.20 -12.55 2.40
CA ARG A 144 5.37 -11.67 2.35
C ARG A 144 6.22 -11.86 3.61
N SER A 145 7.53 -11.75 3.46
CA SER A 145 8.43 -11.81 4.60
C SER A 145 8.09 -10.71 5.62
N SER A 146 7.98 -11.08 6.89
CA SER A 146 7.82 -10.12 7.99
C SER A 146 9.07 -9.24 8.16
N SER A 147 10.24 -9.72 7.71
CA SER A 147 11.50 -8.98 7.77
C SER A 147 11.46 -7.67 7.00
N THR A 148 10.67 -7.56 5.92
CA THR A 148 10.57 -6.31 5.13
C THR A 148 10.14 -5.10 5.97
N VAL A 149 9.25 -5.31 6.96
CA VAL A 149 8.79 -4.22 7.85
C VAL A 149 9.91 -3.82 8.82
N VAL A 150 10.64 -4.80 9.33
CA VAL A 150 11.77 -4.61 10.23
C VAL A 150 12.91 -3.88 9.52
N GLU A 151 13.26 -4.31 8.32
CA GLU A 151 14.33 -3.70 7.51
C GLU A 151 13.97 -2.26 7.09
N HIS A 152 12.71 -2.00 6.72
CA HIS A 152 12.25 -0.61 6.50
C HIS A 152 12.40 0.23 7.76
N LEU A 153 12.07 -0.31 8.93
CA LEU A 153 12.22 0.42 10.18
C LEU A 153 13.69 0.70 10.51
N LYS A 154 14.57 -0.29 10.32
CA LYS A 154 16.03 -0.14 10.51
C LYS A 154 16.61 0.93 9.59
N GLU A 155 16.29 0.87 8.29
CA GLU A 155 16.71 1.86 7.31
C GLU A 155 16.25 3.26 7.72
N ARG A 156 14.99 3.38 8.16
CA ARG A 156 14.44 4.65 8.65
C ARG A 156 15.10 5.13 9.93
N ILE A 157 15.52 4.26 10.83
CA ILE A 157 16.29 4.63 12.02
C ILE A 157 17.71 5.09 11.63
N ALA A 158 18.33 4.48 10.64
CA ALA A 158 19.67 4.85 10.18
C ALA A 158 19.69 6.12 9.30
N ALA A 159 18.64 6.36 8.52
CA ALA A 159 18.60 7.43 7.52
C ALA A 159 18.69 8.83 8.15
N LYS A 160 19.52 9.67 7.52
CA LYS A 160 19.60 11.13 7.70
C LYS A 160 18.96 11.79 6.47
N GLY A 161 17.65 12.01 6.49
CA GLY A 161 16.88 12.57 5.37
C GLY A 161 16.05 11.54 4.59
N ARG A 162 15.55 11.95 3.42
CA ARG A 162 14.66 11.13 2.58
C ARG A 162 15.40 9.97 1.91
N VAL A 163 14.78 8.81 1.85
CA VAL A 163 15.33 7.62 1.16
C VAL A 163 14.53 7.35 -0.11
N TYR A 164 15.16 7.55 -1.27
CA TYR A 164 14.53 7.37 -2.58
C TYR A 164 15.55 6.99 -3.65
N GLY A 165 15.06 6.63 -4.84
CA GLY A 165 15.87 6.09 -5.92
C GLY A 165 16.49 4.76 -5.50
N LYS A 166 17.77 4.56 -5.86
CA LYS A 166 18.52 3.34 -5.55
C LYS A 166 19.07 3.27 -4.11
N LYS A 167 18.67 4.20 -3.23
CA LYS A 167 19.24 4.31 -1.87
C LYS A 167 18.71 3.25 -0.89
N THR A 168 17.48 2.77 -1.11
CA THR A 168 16.91 1.74 -0.24
C THR A 168 17.39 0.35 -0.67
N LYS A 169 17.70 -0.50 0.31
CA LYS A 169 18.04 -1.91 0.08
C LYS A 169 16.90 -2.85 0.42
N VAL A 170 15.75 -2.31 0.87
CA VAL A 170 14.69 -3.14 1.43
C VAL A 170 13.79 -3.71 0.34
N GLU A 171 13.76 -5.04 0.26
CA GLU A 171 12.96 -5.78 -0.71
C GLU A 171 11.64 -6.30 -0.11
N TYR A 172 10.58 -6.26 -0.92
CA TYR A 172 9.29 -6.86 -0.60
C TYR A 172 9.24 -8.33 -1.04
N ARG A 173 10.01 -9.21 -0.39
CA ARG A 173 10.00 -10.66 -0.67
C ARG A 173 8.64 -11.27 -0.34
N GLY A 174 8.13 -12.15 -1.22
CA GLY A 174 6.81 -12.78 -1.11
C GLY A 174 5.63 -11.84 -1.36
N CYS A 175 5.86 -10.70 -2.01
CA CYS A 175 4.79 -9.81 -2.46
C CYS A 175 4.32 -10.22 -3.85
N GLY A 176 3.21 -10.96 -3.96
CA GLY A 176 2.73 -11.46 -5.24
C GLY A 176 2.42 -10.39 -6.29
N PHE A 177 2.14 -9.15 -5.88
CA PHE A 177 2.02 -8.03 -6.82
C PHE A 177 3.33 -7.77 -7.56
N VAL A 178 4.46 -7.83 -6.84
CA VAL A 178 5.81 -7.64 -7.39
C VAL A 178 6.21 -8.84 -8.25
N GLU A 179 5.88 -10.05 -7.81
CA GLU A 179 6.18 -11.29 -8.56
C GLU A 179 5.47 -11.31 -9.91
N VAL A 180 4.21 -10.84 -9.98
CA VAL A 180 3.51 -10.65 -11.26
C VAL A 180 4.23 -9.63 -12.14
N LEU A 181 4.63 -8.48 -11.60
CA LEU A 181 5.36 -7.48 -12.39
C LEU A 181 6.71 -8.00 -12.89
N GLU A 182 7.45 -8.77 -12.08
CA GLU A 182 8.68 -9.43 -12.52
C GLU A 182 8.41 -10.45 -13.64
N ALA A 183 7.34 -11.24 -13.54
CA ALA A 183 6.95 -12.18 -14.60
C ALA A 183 6.58 -11.46 -15.90
N LEU A 184 5.89 -10.31 -15.84
CA LEU A 184 5.62 -9.48 -17.01
C LEU A 184 6.91 -8.93 -17.63
N VAL A 185 7.84 -8.45 -16.80
CA VAL A 185 9.16 -7.98 -17.25
C VAL A 185 9.93 -9.11 -17.94
N ASP A 186 9.88 -10.34 -17.41
CA ASP A 186 10.66 -11.48 -17.90
C ASP A 186 10.00 -12.19 -19.10
N GLN A 187 8.68 -12.16 -19.23
CA GLN A 187 7.96 -13.01 -20.20
C GLN A 187 7.06 -12.28 -21.20
N VAL A 188 6.78 -10.99 -21.01
CA VAL A 188 5.87 -10.21 -21.87
C VAL A 188 6.57 -9.01 -22.51
N MET A 189 7.40 -8.29 -21.77
CA MET A 189 8.06 -7.09 -22.28
C MET A 189 9.11 -7.43 -23.34
N GLU A 190 9.20 -6.59 -24.37
CA GLU A 190 10.14 -6.72 -25.48
C GLU A 190 11.05 -5.49 -25.60
N GLU A 191 12.25 -5.68 -26.16
CA GLU A 191 13.17 -4.57 -26.41
C GLU A 191 12.57 -3.59 -27.42
N GLN A 192 12.72 -2.29 -27.16
CA GLN A 192 12.14 -1.21 -27.98
C GLN A 192 13.12 -0.03 -28.06
N GLU A 193 13.01 0.80 -29.09
CA GLU A 193 13.67 2.11 -29.08
C GLU A 193 13.10 3.01 -27.98
N VAL A 194 13.99 3.59 -27.17
CA VAL A 194 13.60 4.46 -26.06
C VAL A 194 13.06 5.79 -26.58
N ALA A 195 11.84 6.13 -26.19
CA ALA A 195 11.25 7.43 -26.46
C ALA A 195 11.65 8.44 -25.37
N SER A 196 12.45 9.44 -25.75
CA SER A 196 12.90 10.49 -24.83
C SER A 196 11.74 11.24 -24.19
N GLY A 197 11.84 11.53 -22.89
CA GLY A 197 10.82 12.30 -22.16
C GLY A 197 9.54 11.53 -21.85
N THR A 198 9.56 10.20 -21.92
CA THR A 198 8.42 9.36 -21.55
C THR A 198 8.68 8.57 -20.26
N VAL A 199 7.63 8.25 -19.51
CA VAL A 199 7.74 7.48 -18.25
C VAL A 199 6.75 6.31 -18.19
N ASN A 200 7.15 5.23 -17.52
CA ASN A 200 6.18 4.26 -17.00
C ASN A 200 5.84 4.59 -15.55
N ILE A 201 4.59 4.37 -15.16
CA ILE A 201 4.12 4.64 -13.78
C ILE A 201 3.51 3.37 -13.19
N GLU A 202 3.92 2.99 -11.98
CA GLU A 202 3.31 1.87 -11.25
C GLU A 202 1.91 2.24 -10.73
N ALA A 203 0.82 1.65 -11.24
CA ALA A 203 -0.55 2.10 -11.00
C ALA A 203 -1.10 1.83 -9.59
N PHE A 204 -0.83 0.65 -9.01
CA PHE A 204 -1.46 0.17 -7.77
C PHE A 204 -0.87 0.78 -6.48
N ALA A 205 -0.02 1.79 -6.58
CA ALA A 205 0.90 2.13 -5.49
C ALA A 205 0.66 3.46 -4.78
N TRP A 206 -0.44 4.16 -5.11
CA TRP A 206 -0.65 5.56 -4.72
C TRP A 206 -1.76 5.79 -3.66
N GLY A 207 -2.48 4.74 -3.20
CA GLY A 207 -3.42 4.82 -2.07
C GLY A 207 -4.90 4.73 -2.46
N ASP A 208 -5.77 5.37 -1.68
CA ASP A 208 -7.22 5.29 -1.80
C ASP A 208 -7.74 5.97 -3.06
N HIS A 209 -8.26 5.16 -3.99
CA HIS A 209 -8.73 5.55 -5.34
C HIS A 209 -7.57 5.85 -6.29
N SER A 210 -6.79 4.81 -6.59
CA SER A 210 -5.65 4.79 -7.51
C SER A 210 -5.87 5.56 -8.80
N THR A 211 -7.06 5.52 -9.39
CA THR A 211 -7.35 6.20 -10.66
C THR A 211 -7.17 7.72 -10.59
N HIS A 212 -7.72 8.40 -9.57
CA HIS A 212 -7.61 9.86 -9.49
C HIS A 212 -6.18 10.31 -9.15
N ALA A 213 -5.56 9.65 -8.18
CA ALA A 213 -4.19 9.98 -7.76
C ALA A 213 -3.20 9.79 -8.92
N VAL A 214 -3.31 8.68 -9.65
CA VAL A 214 -2.49 8.42 -10.84
C VAL A 214 -2.80 9.42 -11.94
N GLN A 215 -4.08 9.74 -12.18
CA GLN A 215 -4.44 10.74 -13.19
C GLN A 215 -3.85 12.12 -12.88
N SER A 216 -3.88 12.55 -11.61
CA SER A 216 -3.26 13.80 -11.19
C SER A 216 -1.74 13.80 -11.45
N VAL A 217 -1.07 12.67 -11.27
CA VAL A 217 0.36 12.54 -11.62
C VAL A 217 0.56 12.66 -13.12
N ILE A 218 -0.24 11.96 -13.92
CA ILE A 218 -0.18 12.00 -15.39
C ILE A 218 -0.38 13.43 -15.90
N ASP A 219 -1.40 14.13 -15.41
CA ASP A 219 -1.74 15.47 -15.89
C ASP A 219 -0.65 16.49 -15.53
N THR A 220 -0.09 16.39 -14.32
CA THR A 220 1.02 17.25 -13.90
C THR A 220 2.28 16.96 -14.73
N LEU A 221 2.63 15.69 -14.95
CA LEU A 221 3.78 15.32 -15.79
C LEU A 221 3.60 15.79 -17.24
N ARG A 222 2.39 15.64 -17.81
CA ARG A 222 2.08 16.14 -19.14
C ARG A 222 2.24 17.65 -19.24
N ALA A 223 1.78 18.40 -18.24
CA ALA A 223 1.97 19.86 -18.18
C ALA A 223 3.45 20.25 -18.14
N ILE A 224 4.32 19.43 -17.53
CA ILE A 224 5.78 19.60 -17.51
C ILE A 224 6.43 19.23 -18.86
N GLY A 225 5.70 18.58 -19.76
CA GLY A 225 6.21 18.05 -21.02
C GLY A 225 6.85 16.66 -20.90
N ILE A 226 6.39 15.86 -19.93
CA ILE A 226 6.76 14.46 -19.72
C ILE A 226 5.54 13.60 -20.04
N GLU A 227 5.65 12.75 -21.06
CA GLU A 227 4.54 11.89 -21.49
C GLU A 227 4.51 10.56 -20.72
N THR A 228 3.33 10.02 -20.50
CA THR A 228 3.19 8.68 -19.90
C THR A 228 3.19 7.64 -21.00
N ASN A 229 4.18 6.76 -21.00
CA ASN A 229 4.27 5.62 -21.93
C ASN A 229 3.26 4.53 -21.55
N THR A 230 3.26 4.09 -20.29
CA THR A 230 2.30 3.09 -19.81
C THR A 230 2.08 3.14 -18.29
N LEU A 231 0.98 2.55 -17.83
CA LEU A 231 0.62 2.39 -16.42
C LEU A 231 0.70 0.92 -16.01
N LEU A 232 1.75 0.51 -15.30
CA LEU A 232 1.97 -0.91 -14.99
C LEU A 232 1.26 -1.35 -13.70
N PRO A 233 0.52 -2.47 -13.68
CA PRO A 233 0.08 -3.31 -14.82
C PRO A 233 -1.33 -2.93 -15.32
N ALA A 234 -1.82 -1.72 -15.05
CA ALA A 234 -3.20 -1.30 -15.30
C ALA A 234 -3.51 -0.94 -16.78
N VAL A 235 -3.00 -1.75 -17.71
CA VAL A 235 -3.15 -1.61 -19.17
C VAL A 235 -3.25 -2.98 -19.83
N SER A 236 -3.62 -3.02 -21.11
CA SER A 236 -3.71 -4.27 -21.89
C SER A 236 -2.38 -5.02 -21.96
N CYS A 237 -2.42 -6.33 -22.24
CA CYS A 237 -1.18 -7.09 -22.44
C CYS A 237 -0.36 -6.52 -23.60
N ALA A 238 -1.04 -6.05 -24.66
CA ALA A 238 -0.41 -5.44 -25.82
C ALA A 238 0.36 -4.15 -25.47
N GLU A 239 -0.15 -3.33 -24.56
CA GLU A 239 0.56 -2.13 -24.08
C GLU A 239 1.75 -2.47 -23.18
N ILE A 240 1.64 -3.54 -22.38
CA ILE A 240 2.72 -3.99 -21.48
C ILE A 240 3.96 -4.40 -22.28
N VAL A 241 3.79 -5.02 -23.46
CA VAL A 241 4.90 -5.39 -24.36
C VAL A 241 5.84 -4.21 -24.63
N HIS A 242 5.26 -3.01 -24.82
CA HIS A 242 5.99 -1.79 -25.15
C HIS A 242 6.47 -0.99 -23.94
N ALA A 243 6.34 -1.50 -22.71
CA ALA A 243 6.81 -0.78 -21.53
C ALA A 243 8.30 -0.38 -21.59
N PRO A 244 9.23 -1.19 -22.14
CA PRO A 244 10.64 -0.81 -22.27
C PRO A 244 10.94 0.43 -23.11
N ARG A 245 9.97 0.92 -23.90
CA ARG A 245 10.06 2.19 -24.65
C ARG A 245 10.24 3.42 -23.75
N ALA A 246 9.85 3.35 -22.48
CA ALA A 246 9.95 4.50 -21.59
C ALA A 246 11.40 4.92 -21.31
N ALA A 247 11.63 6.22 -21.16
CA ALA A 247 12.93 6.74 -20.73
C ALA A 247 13.17 6.57 -19.22
N LEU A 248 12.13 6.39 -18.40
CA LEU A 248 12.24 6.26 -16.95
C LEU A 248 11.05 5.51 -16.33
N ASN A 249 11.31 4.65 -15.37
CA ASN A 249 10.29 3.99 -14.54
C ASN A 249 10.07 4.76 -13.22
N ILE A 250 8.83 5.15 -12.94
CA ILE A 250 8.42 5.68 -11.63
C ILE A 250 7.84 4.53 -10.81
N ALA A 251 8.66 4.01 -9.89
CA ALA A 251 8.38 2.80 -9.16
C ALA A 251 8.11 3.07 -7.68
N ARG A 252 7.20 2.28 -7.12
CA ARG A 252 6.96 2.21 -5.67
C ARG A 252 7.48 0.93 -5.06
N ARG A 253 7.73 -0.07 -5.88
CA ARG A 253 8.33 -1.36 -5.51
C ARG A 253 9.54 -1.58 -6.41
N MET A 254 10.72 -1.70 -5.80
CA MET A 254 12.00 -1.66 -6.52
C MET A 254 12.24 -2.85 -7.48
N ARG A 255 11.82 -4.06 -7.12
CA ARG A 255 12.33 -5.28 -7.78
C ARG A 255 12.02 -5.37 -9.27
N TRP A 256 10.77 -5.14 -9.68
CA TRP A 256 10.40 -5.16 -11.10
C TRP A 256 11.12 -4.07 -11.90
N ALA A 257 11.27 -2.87 -11.32
CA ALA A 257 11.93 -1.74 -11.97
C ALA A 257 13.44 -1.99 -12.12
N ARG A 258 14.07 -2.61 -11.11
CA ARG A 258 15.45 -3.09 -11.18
C ARG A 258 15.62 -4.19 -12.23
N ARG A 259 14.70 -5.14 -12.30
CA ARG A 259 14.71 -6.21 -13.31
C ARG A 259 14.62 -5.63 -14.73
N MET A 260 13.79 -4.60 -14.90
CA MET A 260 13.64 -3.89 -16.17
C MET A 260 14.89 -3.08 -16.54
N GLU A 261 15.57 -2.47 -15.56
CA GLU A 261 16.88 -1.84 -15.76
C GLU A 261 17.95 -2.87 -16.16
N GLU A 262 17.99 -4.03 -15.50
CA GLU A 262 18.95 -5.10 -15.79
C GLU A 262 18.74 -5.70 -17.19
N ARG A 263 17.49 -5.81 -17.65
CA ARG A 263 17.13 -6.47 -18.92
C ARG A 263 17.11 -5.52 -20.12
N PHE A 264 16.55 -4.33 -19.97
CA PHE A 264 16.29 -3.38 -21.06
C PHE A 264 17.05 -2.06 -20.91
N GLY A 265 17.79 -1.87 -19.81
CA GLY A 265 18.50 -0.61 -19.55
C GLY A 265 17.60 0.55 -19.11
N THR A 266 16.30 0.34 -18.92
CA THR A 266 15.36 1.40 -18.51
C THR A 266 15.61 1.82 -17.05
N PRO A 267 16.08 3.05 -16.77
CA PRO A 267 16.37 3.50 -15.42
C PRO A 267 15.09 3.67 -14.59
N TYR A 268 15.22 3.79 -13.27
CA TYR A 268 14.07 3.97 -12.38
C TYR A 268 14.30 4.95 -11.22
N LEU A 269 13.22 5.63 -10.82
CA LEU A 269 13.10 6.35 -9.56
C LEU A 269 12.16 5.58 -8.63
N HIS A 270 12.71 5.12 -7.50
CA HIS A 270 11.95 4.38 -6.49
C HIS A 270 11.56 5.28 -5.31
N PHE A 271 10.27 5.43 -5.08
CA PHE A 271 9.73 6.27 -4.00
C PHE A 271 9.21 5.40 -2.87
N SER A 272 10.05 4.78 -2.03
CA SER A 272 9.63 3.77 -1.04
C SER A 272 8.74 4.31 0.11
N ASN A 273 8.94 5.57 0.53
CA ASN A 273 8.14 6.22 1.56
C ASN A 273 7.52 7.53 1.08
N LEU A 274 6.32 7.44 0.51
CA LEU A 274 5.58 8.62 0.05
C LEU A 274 5.06 9.55 1.17
N TYR A 275 5.25 9.25 2.47
CA TYR A 275 4.97 10.24 3.54
C TYR A 275 6.06 11.31 3.63
N GLU A 276 7.21 11.11 3.00
CA GLU A 276 8.27 12.11 2.89
C GLU A 276 7.98 13.17 1.82
N TRP A 277 7.02 12.90 0.93
CA TRP A 277 6.65 13.70 -0.24
C TRP A 277 5.24 14.27 -0.03
N TYR A 278 5.10 15.07 1.02
CA TYR A 278 3.83 15.59 1.48
C TYR A 278 3.85 17.12 1.58
N GLY A 279 2.69 17.76 1.43
CA GLY A 279 2.60 19.22 1.45
C GLY A 279 3.08 19.84 0.14
N VAL A 280 3.14 21.17 0.12
CA VAL A 280 3.54 21.93 -1.08
C VAL A 280 4.98 21.56 -1.47
N ASP A 281 5.91 21.63 -0.52
CA ASP A 281 7.32 21.32 -0.78
C ASP A 281 7.53 19.86 -1.18
N GLY A 282 6.83 18.92 -0.53
CA GLY A 282 6.95 17.50 -0.87
C GLY A 282 6.42 17.16 -2.26
N ILE A 283 5.34 17.80 -2.71
CA ILE A 283 4.81 17.66 -4.07
C ILE A 283 5.79 18.28 -5.08
N ARG A 284 6.34 19.46 -4.78
CA ARG A 284 7.34 20.10 -5.64
C ARG A 284 8.56 19.22 -5.83
N ASP A 285 9.15 18.77 -4.72
CA ASP A 285 10.34 17.93 -4.73
C ASP A 285 10.11 16.63 -5.52
N PHE A 286 8.92 16.04 -5.41
CA PHE A 286 8.55 14.82 -6.14
C PHE A 286 8.68 15.01 -7.65
N TYR A 287 8.04 16.05 -8.21
CA TYR A 287 8.11 16.32 -9.64
C TYR A 287 9.46 16.87 -10.08
N LEU A 288 10.11 17.70 -9.27
CA LEU A 288 11.46 18.18 -9.59
C LEU A 288 12.46 17.03 -9.67
N THR A 289 12.34 16.03 -8.79
CA THR A 289 13.19 14.82 -8.85
C THR A 289 12.99 14.05 -10.16
N ILE A 290 11.74 13.91 -10.62
CA ILE A 290 11.41 13.26 -11.90
C ILE A 290 11.91 14.10 -13.08
N ALA A 291 11.67 15.41 -13.03
CA ALA A 291 12.04 16.35 -14.08
C ALA A 291 13.56 16.47 -14.23
N ASP A 292 14.32 16.47 -13.13
CA ASP A 292 15.79 16.46 -13.15
C ASP A 292 16.32 15.21 -13.89
N ALA A 293 15.72 14.04 -13.64
CA ALA A 293 16.10 12.80 -14.31
C ALA A 293 15.84 12.80 -15.82
N LEU A 294 14.98 13.69 -16.32
CA LEU A 294 14.60 13.81 -17.73
C LEU A 294 15.02 15.14 -18.37
N GLY A 295 15.79 15.98 -17.66
CA GLY A 295 16.23 17.29 -18.17
C GLY A 295 15.10 18.30 -18.38
N ARG A 296 14.02 18.23 -17.57
CA ARG A 296 12.82 19.08 -17.66
C ARG A 296 12.64 20.01 -16.46
N ARG A 297 13.71 20.29 -15.71
CA ARG A 297 13.65 21.04 -14.45
C ARG A 297 12.98 22.41 -14.58
N GLU A 298 13.38 23.23 -15.56
CA GLU A 298 12.84 24.58 -15.73
C GLU A 298 11.33 24.58 -16.03
N ALA A 299 10.88 23.66 -16.88
CA ALA A 299 9.46 23.47 -17.18
C ALA A 299 8.68 23.06 -15.92
N ALA A 300 9.24 22.15 -15.12
CA ALA A 300 8.65 21.73 -13.85
C ALA A 300 8.54 22.88 -12.85
N GLU A 301 9.59 23.68 -12.68
CA GLU A 301 9.55 24.84 -11.78
C GLU A 301 8.48 25.85 -12.21
N HIS A 302 8.34 26.10 -13.51
CA HIS A 302 7.32 27.00 -14.05
C HIS A 302 5.89 26.50 -13.77
N VAL A 303 5.60 25.24 -14.11
CA VAL A 303 4.27 24.61 -13.94
C VAL A 303 3.88 24.57 -12.46
N LEU A 304 4.77 24.06 -11.62
CA LEU A 304 4.50 23.90 -10.18
C LEU A 304 4.32 25.25 -9.49
N ALA A 305 5.09 26.27 -9.87
CA ALA A 305 4.91 27.62 -9.33
C ALA A 305 3.58 28.26 -9.75
N ALA A 306 3.10 27.98 -10.97
CA ALA A 306 1.79 28.45 -11.42
C ALA A 306 0.65 27.77 -10.66
N GLU A 307 0.71 26.45 -10.49
CA GLU A 307 -0.28 25.71 -9.69
C GLU A 307 -0.30 26.17 -8.22
N GLU A 308 0.87 26.32 -7.62
CA GLU A 308 1.01 26.78 -6.23
C GLU A 308 0.38 28.17 -6.05
N ARG A 309 0.65 29.13 -6.95
CA ARG A 309 0.04 30.47 -6.91
C ARG A 309 -1.50 30.40 -6.97
N ARG A 310 -2.06 29.48 -7.76
CA ARG A 310 -3.51 29.31 -7.92
C ARG A 310 -4.18 28.86 -6.62
N VAL A 311 -3.60 27.88 -5.92
CA VAL A 311 -4.23 27.31 -4.72
C VAL A 311 -3.83 28.00 -3.41
N THR A 312 -2.75 28.78 -3.40
CA THR A 312 -2.20 29.43 -2.20
C THR A 312 -3.24 30.21 -1.37
N PRO A 313 -4.14 31.02 -1.96
CA PRO A 313 -5.15 31.74 -1.19
C PRO A 313 -6.07 30.80 -0.38
N GLU A 314 -6.64 29.78 -1.04
CA GLU A 314 -7.50 28.80 -0.39
C GLU A 314 -6.75 27.96 0.65
N LEU A 315 -5.51 27.56 0.36
CA LEU A 315 -4.67 26.83 1.32
C LEU A 315 -4.43 27.64 2.60
N ARG A 316 -4.20 28.96 2.49
CA ARG A 316 -4.05 29.84 3.66
C ARG A 316 -5.32 29.89 4.49
N GLU A 317 -6.48 30.03 3.86
CA GLU A 317 -7.78 30.05 4.56
C GLU A 317 -8.06 28.71 5.27
N LEU A 318 -7.82 27.58 4.59
CA LEU A 318 -8.02 26.25 5.14
C LEU A 318 -7.08 25.97 6.32
N ARG A 319 -5.79 26.29 6.18
CA ARG A 319 -4.80 26.18 7.27
C ARG A 319 -5.14 27.08 8.45
N ALA A 320 -5.60 28.31 8.20
CA ALA A 320 -6.04 29.23 9.24
C ALA A 320 -7.28 28.70 9.97
N TYR A 321 -8.23 28.07 9.26
CA TYR A 321 -9.38 27.43 9.87
C TYR A 321 -8.99 26.21 10.73
N LEU A 322 -8.14 25.33 10.20
CA LEU A 322 -7.70 24.13 10.91
C LEU A 322 -6.93 24.47 12.19
N GLY A 323 -6.15 25.56 12.19
CA GLY A 323 -5.38 26.03 13.34
C GLY A 323 -6.17 26.69 14.45
N LYS A 324 -7.50 26.86 14.31
CA LYS A 324 -8.37 27.34 15.40
C LYS A 324 -8.62 26.30 16.48
N PHE A 325 -8.26 25.04 16.22
CA PHE A 325 -8.58 23.89 17.07
C PHE A 325 -7.32 23.20 17.56
N ARG A 326 -7.46 22.49 18.68
CA ARG A 326 -6.42 21.69 19.31
C ARG A 326 -6.67 20.21 19.07
N TYR A 327 -5.61 19.44 18.82
CA TYR A 327 -5.71 18.05 18.41
C TYR A 327 -4.83 17.13 19.25
N GLY A 328 -5.22 15.86 19.37
CA GLY A 328 -4.39 14.80 19.93
C GLY A 328 -4.10 13.72 18.89
N LEU A 329 -2.83 13.38 18.68
CA LEU A 329 -2.43 12.30 17.78
C LEU A 329 -2.33 10.98 18.54
N VAL A 330 -3.16 9.99 18.19
CA VAL A 330 -3.15 8.65 18.80
C VAL A 330 -2.84 7.59 17.75
N SER A 331 -1.83 6.75 18.01
CA SER A 331 -1.40 5.73 17.07
C SER A 331 -1.01 4.40 17.70
N ALA A 332 -1.36 3.30 17.02
CA ALA A 332 -0.92 1.94 17.36
C ALA A 332 0.41 1.53 16.69
N SER A 333 1.10 2.48 16.07
CA SER A 333 2.43 2.29 15.51
C SER A 333 3.26 3.56 15.67
N PHE A 334 4.52 3.40 16.04
CA PHE A 334 5.48 4.51 16.10
C PHE A 334 6.11 4.85 14.73
N SER A 335 5.92 4.00 13.71
CA SER A 335 6.71 4.05 12.48
C SER A 335 6.58 5.36 11.72
N LYS A 336 5.38 5.94 11.59
CA LYS A 336 5.10 7.15 10.79
C LYS A 336 5.01 8.44 11.61
N ILE A 337 5.24 8.36 12.91
CA ILE A 337 4.94 9.46 13.84
C ILE A 337 5.81 10.70 13.58
N PRO A 338 7.12 10.59 13.31
CA PRO A 338 7.92 11.78 12.97
C PRO A 338 7.37 12.56 11.78
N GLU A 339 6.91 11.88 10.72
CA GLU A 339 6.33 12.51 9.54
C GLU A 339 4.96 13.10 9.84
N LEU A 340 4.10 12.38 10.57
CA LEU A 340 2.77 12.87 10.93
C LEU A 340 2.83 14.13 11.80
N ILE A 341 3.80 14.23 12.72
CA ILE A 341 4.02 15.45 13.50
C ILE A 341 4.33 16.63 12.57
N ARG A 342 5.26 16.46 11.62
CA ARG A 342 5.61 17.50 10.64
C ARG A 342 4.42 17.88 9.76
N ILE A 343 3.68 16.89 9.27
CA ILE A 343 2.51 17.11 8.41
C ILE A 343 1.43 17.88 9.19
N TYR A 344 1.02 17.43 10.38
CA TYR A 344 -0.03 18.10 11.13
C TYR A 344 0.40 19.51 11.56
N GLU A 345 1.60 19.69 12.11
CA GLU A 345 2.04 20.99 12.64
C GLU A 345 2.41 22.01 11.56
N ARG A 346 3.26 21.62 10.60
CA ARG A 346 3.83 22.54 9.61
C ARG A 346 2.96 22.63 8.36
N GLU A 347 2.51 21.49 7.84
CA GLU A 347 1.75 21.47 6.58
C GLU A 347 0.27 21.81 6.77
N TYR A 348 -0.39 21.24 7.77
CA TYR A 348 -1.84 21.44 7.94
C TYR A 348 -2.19 22.58 8.89
N ASN A 349 -1.22 23.02 9.69
CA ASN A 349 -1.45 23.92 10.81
C ASN A 349 -2.48 23.37 11.81
N MET A 350 -2.54 22.05 11.97
CA MET A 350 -3.33 21.36 13.00
C MET A 350 -2.47 21.21 14.26
N LYS A 351 -2.74 22.05 15.27
CA LYS A 351 -1.95 22.11 16.50
C LYS A 351 -2.17 20.90 17.39
N LEU A 352 -1.15 20.08 17.50
CA LEU A 352 -1.09 18.90 18.35
C LEU A 352 -0.70 19.32 19.77
N ASP A 353 -1.48 18.88 20.75
CA ASP A 353 -1.12 19.03 22.16
C ASP A 353 -0.25 17.87 22.65
N PHE A 354 -0.54 16.68 22.12
CA PHE A 354 0.13 15.46 22.51
C PHE A 354 0.15 14.42 21.40
N VAL A 355 1.08 13.48 21.58
CA VAL A 355 1.18 12.22 20.82
C VAL A 355 1.07 11.08 21.81
N VAL A 356 0.16 10.14 21.56
CA VAL A 356 0.01 8.90 22.32
C VAL A 356 0.35 7.71 21.44
N LEU A 357 1.27 6.87 21.92
CA LEU A 357 1.59 5.59 21.33
C LEU A 357 0.89 4.48 22.13
N LEU A 358 -0.02 3.74 21.50
CA LEU A 358 -0.73 2.60 22.09
C LEU A 358 -0.15 1.31 21.54
N LEU A 359 0.94 0.85 22.14
CA LEU A 359 1.68 -0.33 21.69
C LEU A 359 1.39 -1.51 22.62
N PRO A 360 1.16 -2.73 22.09
CA PRO A 360 1.08 -3.94 22.90
C PRO A 360 2.39 -4.17 23.68
N PRO A 361 2.35 -4.78 24.88
CA PRO A 361 3.54 -5.04 25.69
C PRO A 361 4.64 -5.81 24.96
N ASP A 362 4.26 -6.69 24.04
CA ASP A 362 5.16 -7.52 23.24
C ASP A 362 5.31 -7.03 21.79
N TYR A 363 5.10 -5.73 21.56
CA TYR A 363 5.19 -5.15 20.21
C TYR A 363 6.52 -5.46 19.51
N GLU A 364 7.65 -5.31 20.21
CA GLU A 364 8.98 -5.60 19.63
C GLU A 364 9.12 -7.08 19.26
N ARG A 365 8.81 -7.97 20.22
CA ARG A 365 8.88 -9.43 20.04
C ARG A 365 8.00 -9.90 18.90
N THR A 366 6.73 -9.51 18.88
CA THR A 366 5.78 -9.97 17.86
C THR A 366 6.04 -9.38 16.47
N ARG A 367 6.85 -8.32 16.39
CA ARG A 367 7.30 -7.71 15.14
C ARG A 367 8.70 -8.18 14.73
N GLY A 368 9.36 -9.02 15.53
CA GLY A 368 10.73 -9.46 15.27
C GLY A 368 11.74 -8.31 15.30
N LEU A 369 11.50 -7.30 16.15
CA LEU A 369 12.41 -6.18 16.31
C LEU A 369 13.54 -6.55 17.29
N GLU A 370 14.76 -6.14 16.96
CA GLU A 370 15.89 -6.23 17.87
C GLU A 370 15.64 -5.38 19.11
N GLU A 371 16.15 -5.85 20.25
CA GLU A 371 16.05 -5.15 21.53
C GLU A 371 16.56 -3.70 21.42
N GLY A 372 15.80 -2.76 21.97
CA GLY A 372 16.12 -1.33 21.92
C GLY A 372 15.75 -0.61 20.62
N THR A 373 15.18 -1.31 19.62
CA THR A 373 14.69 -0.66 18.39
C THR A 373 13.57 0.34 18.67
N ALA A 374 12.61 0.00 19.54
CA ALA A 374 11.54 0.90 19.96
C ALA A 374 12.11 2.12 20.69
N ALA A 375 13.11 1.94 21.55
CA ALA A 375 13.76 3.05 22.25
C ALA A 375 14.43 4.04 21.27
N ARG A 376 15.15 3.54 20.26
CA ARG A 376 15.73 4.38 19.19
C ARG A 376 14.65 5.13 18.43
N MET A 377 13.52 4.49 18.15
CA MET A 377 12.41 5.13 17.44
C MET A 377 11.68 6.16 18.31
N HIS A 378 11.52 5.91 19.60
CA HIS A 378 11.02 6.89 20.55
C HIS A 378 11.92 8.12 20.59
N GLU A 379 13.25 7.95 20.56
CA GLU A 379 14.17 9.09 20.49
C GLU A 379 14.05 9.85 19.17
N LYS A 380 13.85 9.18 18.03
CA LYS A 380 13.54 9.86 16.77
C LYS A 380 12.25 10.66 16.84
N ILE A 381 11.22 10.15 17.51
CA ILE A 381 9.96 10.90 17.73
C ILE A 381 10.22 12.11 18.62
N ARG A 382 10.95 11.96 19.73
CA ARG A 382 11.33 13.08 20.60
C ARG A 382 12.15 14.14 19.86
N ALA A 383 13.07 13.72 19.00
CA ALA A 383 13.84 14.62 18.15
C ALA A 383 12.93 15.41 17.18
N ALA A 384 11.99 14.73 16.50
CA ALA A 384 11.01 15.41 15.64
C ALA A 384 10.13 16.40 16.41
N ILE A 385 9.71 16.07 17.64
CA ILE A 385 9.00 16.99 18.53
C ILE A 385 9.85 18.23 18.84
N ARG A 386 11.10 18.04 19.29
CA ARG A 386 12.01 19.15 19.61
C ARG A 386 12.29 20.06 18.41
N GLU A 387 12.34 19.51 17.21
CA GLU A 387 12.60 20.28 15.98
C GLU A 387 11.34 20.99 15.45
N THR A 388 10.18 20.35 15.56
CA THR A 388 8.95 20.79 14.87
C THR A 388 8.05 21.61 15.79
N ALA A 389 7.81 21.10 17.01
CA ALA A 389 6.81 21.62 17.91
C ALA A 389 7.14 21.17 19.36
N PRO A 390 8.07 21.87 20.06
CA PRO A 390 8.56 21.45 21.38
C PRO A 390 7.49 21.38 22.47
N HIS A 391 6.31 21.97 22.23
CA HIS A 391 5.19 21.98 23.15
C HIS A 391 4.41 20.66 23.18
N ILE A 392 4.61 19.77 22.21
CA ILE A 392 3.91 18.49 22.13
C ILE A 392 4.43 17.53 23.22
N ALA A 393 3.52 17.02 24.04
CA ALA A 393 3.84 15.97 25.00
C ALA A 393 3.77 14.57 24.37
N LEU A 394 4.75 13.70 24.65
CA LEU A 394 4.76 12.30 24.20
C LEU A 394 4.39 11.36 25.34
N TYR A 395 3.34 10.56 25.14
CA TYR A 395 2.90 9.51 26.05
C TYR A 395 3.04 8.14 25.37
N VAL A 396 3.64 7.18 26.08
CA VAL A 396 3.77 5.79 25.60
C VAL A 396 2.96 4.91 26.52
N CYS A 397 1.95 4.25 25.97
CA CYS A 397 1.02 3.36 26.65
C CYS A 397 0.47 3.92 27.99
N PRO A 398 -0.12 5.13 28.00
CA PRO A 398 -0.74 5.66 29.21
C PRO A 398 -1.94 4.79 29.63
N ASP A 399 -2.27 4.83 30.93
CA ASP A 399 -3.50 4.22 31.44
C ASP A 399 -4.76 4.88 30.84
N GLU A 400 -5.87 4.15 30.85
CA GLU A 400 -7.14 4.60 30.27
C GLU A 400 -7.63 5.93 30.86
N GLY A 401 -7.45 6.13 32.17
CA GLY A 401 -7.86 7.36 32.85
C GLY A 401 -7.06 8.58 32.39
N THR A 402 -5.74 8.42 32.21
CA THR A 402 -4.87 9.44 31.63
C THR A 402 -5.25 9.71 30.18
N LEU A 403 -5.45 8.67 29.37
CA LEU A 403 -5.87 8.82 27.97
C LEU A 403 -7.21 9.56 27.84
N ALA A 404 -8.18 9.24 28.70
CA ALA A 404 -9.49 9.90 28.73
C ALA A 404 -9.37 11.40 29.05
N ARG A 405 -8.53 11.76 30.05
CA ARG A 405 -8.27 13.17 30.40
C ARG A 405 -7.60 13.94 29.26
N LEU A 406 -6.59 13.34 28.63
CA LEU A 406 -5.93 13.91 27.46
C LEU A 406 -6.93 14.13 26.30
N ALA A 407 -7.72 13.09 25.99
CA ALA A 407 -8.73 13.18 24.94
C ALA A 407 -9.80 14.25 25.22
N ALA A 408 -10.19 14.46 26.48
CA ALA A 408 -11.15 15.50 26.84
C ALA A 408 -10.59 16.93 26.73
N GLY A 409 -9.25 17.08 26.73
CA GLY A 409 -8.57 18.37 26.67
C GLY A 409 -8.39 18.97 25.27
N VAL A 410 -8.80 18.26 24.22
CA VAL A 410 -8.63 18.66 22.81
C VAL A 410 -9.96 18.68 22.05
N ASP A 411 -10.02 19.44 20.96
CA ASP A 411 -11.23 19.54 20.12
C ASP A 411 -11.50 18.26 19.32
N ALA A 412 -10.44 17.56 18.91
CA ALA A 412 -10.55 16.30 18.19
C ALA A 412 -9.28 15.44 18.26
N LEU A 413 -9.44 14.15 18.00
CA LEU A 413 -8.34 13.19 17.86
C LEU A 413 -8.09 12.82 16.39
N VAL A 414 -6.84 12.51 16.07
CA VAL A 414 -6.36 12.06 14.74
C VAL A 414 -5.46 10.83 14.88
N GLY A 415 -5.24 10.09 13.79
CA GLY A 415 -4.32 8.95 13.73
C GLY A 415 -5.01 7.60 13.45
N SER A 416 -4.57 6.54 14.14
CA SER A 416 -5.03 5.14 13.91
C SER A 416 -5.75 4.50 15.10
N GLY A 417 -5.90 5.20 16.23
CA GLY A 417 -6.49 4.69 17.47
C GLY A 417 -8.01 4.89 17.63
N ALA A 418 -8.77 5.08 16.54
CA ALA A 418 -10.17 5.51 16.60
C ALA A 418 -11.02 4.60 17.47
N GLN A 419 -10.98 3.30 17.23
CA GLN A 419 -11.84 2.33 17.89
C GLN A 419 -11.58 2.25 19.40
N ARG A 420 -10.35 2.54 19.86
CA ARG A 420 -10.01 2.62 21.29
C ARG A 420 -10.42 3.94 21.93
N CYS A 421 -10.56 5.02 21.19
CA CYS A 421 -10.83 6.35 21.75
C CYS A 421 -12.28 6.82 21.56
N GLU A 422 -13.05 6.17 20.68
CA GLU A 422 -14.41 6.60 20.33
C GLU A 422 -15.38 6.63 21.53
N HIS A 423 -15.16 5.77 22.53
CA HIS A 423 -15.98 5.73 23.76
C HIS A 423 -15.76 6.95 24.67
N PHE A 424 -14.59 7.61 24.60
CA PHE A 424 -14.35 8.86 25.33
C PHE A 424 -15.26 10.00 24.85
N GLY A 425 -15.84 9.89 23.66
CA GLY A 425 -16.76 10.89 23.12
C GLY A 425 -16.11 12.14 22.55
N THR A 426 -14.79 12.30 22.72
CA THR A 426 -14.01 13.25 21.93
C THR A 426 -14.18 12.93 20.45
N PRO A 427 -14.47 13.94 19.59
CA PRO A 427 -14.58 13.72 18.17
C PRO A 427 -13.31 13.12 17.58
N TRP A 428 -13.47 12.15 16.68
CA TRP A 428 -12.37 11.56 15.93
C TRP A 428 -12.43 12.03 14.47
N ILE A 429 -11.34 12.62 13.96
CA ILE A 429 -11.21 12.95 12.54
C ILE A 429 -10.72 11.72 11.79
N PRO A 430 -11.53 11.13 10.88
CA PRO A 430 -11.15 9.90 10.20
C PRO A 430 -9.92 10.09 9.30
N ALA A 431 -8.98 9.13 9.35
CA ALA A 431 -7.77 9.15 8.52
C ALA A 431 -8.06 9.13 7.01
N MET A 432 -9.26 8.70 6.58
CA MET A 432 -9.67 8.72 5.17
C MET A 432 -9.76 10.13 4.57
N TYR A 433 -9.81 11.19 5.39
CA TYR A 433 -9.73 12.57 4.89
C TYR A 433 -8.28 12.99 4.64
N ASP A 434 -7.34 12.40 5.36
CA ASP A 434 -5.89 12.59 5.22
C ASP A 434 -5.35 11.66 4.12
N ARG A 435 -5.82 11.90 2.89
CA ARG A 435 -5.38 11.17 1.70
C ARG A 435 -4.08 11.76 1.18
N ARG A 436 -3.35 10.98 0.38
CA ARG A 436 -2.19 11.50 -0.33
C ARG A 436 -2.62 12.36 -1.51
N ALA A 437 -1.99 13.52 -1.62
CA ALA A 437 -2.12 14.43 -2.75
C ALA A 437 -0.89 14.34 -3.65
N PHE A 438 -1.11 14.36 -4.96
CA PHE A 438 -0.03 14.41 -5.95
C PHE A 438 -0.05 15.68 -6.78
N SER A 439 -1.05 16.55 -6.65
CA SER A 439 -1.01 17.90 -7.19
C SER A 439 -1.32 18.92 -6.11
N MET A 440 -1.05 20.19 -6.41
CA MET A 440 -1.41 21.30 -5.53
C MET A 440 -2.93 21.38 -5.33
N GLU A 441 -3.68 20.97 -6.35
CA GLU A 441 -5.14 20.93 -6.31
C GLU A 441 -5.66 19.80 -5.41
N ASP A 442 -5.10 18.59 -5.54
CA ASP A 442 -5.40 17.47 -4.64
C ASP A 442 -5.11 17.84 -3.18
N TYR A 443 -4.02 18.56 -2.94
CA TYR A 443 -3.61 18.96 -1.60
C TYR A 443 -4.61 19.95 -0.99
N ARG A 444 -5.09 20.92 -1.78
CA ARG A 444 -6.19 21.82 -1.41
C ARG A 444 -7.46 21.02 -1.08
N ASP A 445 -7.80 20.02 -1.89
CA ASP A 445 -8.98 19.17 -1.66
C ASP A 445 -8.87 18.32 -0.37
N VAL A 446 -7.68 17.82 -0.07
CA VAL A 446 -7.39 17.11 1.19
C VAL A 446 -7.62 18.04 2.38
N LEU A 447 -7.05 19.24 2.38
CA LEU A 447 -7.27 20.22 3.45
C LEU A 447 -8.74 20.63 3.57
N ALA A 448 -9.44 20.81 2.45
CA ALA A 448 -10.88 21.09 2.45
C ALA A 448 -11.70 19.91 3.01
N GLY A 449 -11.29 18.68 2.73
CA GLY A 449 -11.82 17.45 3.34
C GLY A 449 -11.65 17.45 4.86
N LEU A 450 -10.42 17.69 5.32
CA LEU A 450 -10.10 17.79 6.75
C LEU A 450 -10.88 18.91 7.43
N ALA A 451 -10.93 20.12 6.85
CA ALA A 451 -11.69 21.25 7.39
C ALA A 451 -13.19 20.92 7.51
N ARG A 452 -13.78 20.22 6.52
CA ARG A 452 -15.17 19.73 6.60
C ARG A 452 -15.34 18.69 7.71
N ALA A 453 -14.40 17.77 7.87
CA ALA A 453 -14.43 16.77 8.92
C ALA A 453 -14.34 17.41 10.31
N VAL A 454 -13.45 18.38 10.49
CA VAL A 454 -13.31 19.18 11.71
C VAL A 454 -14.57 20.01 11.97
N LYS A 455 -15.18 20.62 10.94
CA LYS A 455 -16.45 21.35 11.08
C LYS A 455 -17.60 20.46 11.56
N ARG A 456 -17.66 19.23 11.05
CA ARG A 456 -18.70 18.24 11.39
C ARG A 456 -18.37 17.37 12.60
N ARG A 457 -17.22 17.60 13.24
CA ARG A 457 -16.66 16.75 14.29
C ARG A 457 -17.74 16.43 15.33
N ARG A 458 -18.01 15.14 15.53
CA ARG A 458 -19.02 14.66 16.47
C ARG A 458 -18.51 13.43 17.18
N GLY A 459 -18.70 13.40 18.49
CA GLY A 459 -18.46 12.21 19.31
C GLY A 459 -19.30 11.02 18.85
N LYS A 460 -18.70 9.84 18.86
CA LYS A 460 -19.33 8.60 18.38
C LYS A 460 -19.92 7.71 19.48
N ARG A 461 -20.13 8.25 20.69
CA ARG A 461 -20.75 7.54 21.84
C ARG A 461 -22.11 6.87 21.55
N HIS A 462 -22.77 7.28 20.47
CA HIS A 462 -24.04 6.72 20.03
C HIS A 462 -23.89 5.44 19.18
N LEU A 463 -22.68 5.13 18.69
CA LEU A 463 -22.42 3.93 17.90
C LEU A 463 -22.26 2.71 18.80
N LEU A 464 -22.62 1.52 18.31
CA LEU A 464 -22.41 0.28 19.05
C LEU A 464 -20.92 0.00 19.28
N LEU A 465 -20.06 0.36 18.32
CA LEU A 465 -18.61 0.17 18.41
C LEU A 465 -18.00 0.90 19.62
N SER A 466 -18.53 2.09 19.98
CA SER A 466 -18.05 2.84 21.14
C SER A 466 -18.53 2.26 22.48
N ARG A 467 -19.28 1.15 22.47
CA ARG A 467 -19.75 0.45 23.67
C ARG A 467 -19.06 -0.90 23.87
N LEU A 468 -18.25 -1.33 22.91
CA LEU A 468 -17.48 -2.57 23.03
C LEU A 468 -16.28 -2.32 23.95
N ARG A 469 -15.96 -3.31 24.79
CA ARG A 469 -14.70 -3.34 25.54
C ARG A 469 -13.63 -3.96 24.66
N TYR A 470 -12.62 -3.17 24.36
CA TYR A 470 -11.47 -3.57 23.55
C TYR A 470 -10.31 -3.93 24.45
N SER A 471 -9.59 -4.98 24.07
CA SER A 471 -8.39 -5.40 24.78
C SER A 471 -7.32 -4.33 24.76
N GLU A 472 -6.84 -4.00 25.96
CA GLU A 472 -5.72 -3.08 26.14
C GLU A 472 -4.44 -3.62 25.50
N GLU A 473 -4.24 -4.94 25.59
CA GLU A 473 -3.08 -5.66 25.08
C GLU A 473 -3.23 -6.03 23.61
N HIS A 474 -4.43 -6.44 23.16
CA HIS A 474 -4.64 -7.04 21.84
C HIS A 474 -5.57 -6.24 20.94
N TYR A 475 -5.52 -4.91 20.99
CA TYR A 475 -6.30 -4.03 20.11
C TYR A 475 -6.11 -4.32 18.60
N PRO A 476 -7.17 -4.28 17.76
CA PRO A 476 -8.57 -3.95 18.05
C PRO A 476 -9.47 -5.13 18.46
N MET A 477 -8.93 -6.21 19.02
CA MET A 477 -9.74 -7.31 19.54
C MET A 477 -10.58 -6.86 20.73
N THR A 478 -11.76 -7.44 20.90
CA THR A 478 -12.57 -7.26 22.12
C THR A 478 -11.99 -8.07 23.28
N ASP A 479 -12.34 -7.72 24.53
CA ASP A 479 -12.01 -8.51 25.73
C ASP A 479 -12.77 -9.84 25.84
N GLU A 480 -13.18 -10.40 24.70
CA GLU A 480 -13.92 -11.65 24.64
C GLU A 480 -12.91 -12.81 24.73
N PRO A 481 -13.04 -13.73 25.71
CA PRO A 481 -12.02 -14.73 25.97
C PRO A 481 -11.65 -15.61 24.76
N ASN A 482 -12.61 -15.98 23.92
CA ASN A 482 -12.34 -16.82 22.75
C ASN A 482 -11.56 -16.07 21.67
N ALA A 483 -11.87 -14.79 21.45
CA ALA A 483 -11.15 -13.91 20.55
C ALA A 483 -9.69 -13.73 20.99
N LEU A 484 -9.46 -13.58 22.29
CA LEU A 484 -8.11 -13.48 22.86
C LEU A 484 -7.33 -14.80 22.78
N ALA A 485 -7.96 -15.93 23.13
CA ALA A 485 -7.32 -17.25 23.03
C ALA A 485 -6.91 -17.58 21.59
N SER A 486 -7.79 -17.28 20.62
CA SER A 486 -7.48 -17.44 19.18
C SER A 486 -6.30 -16.57 18.76
N ARG A 487 -6.21 -15.34 19.30
CA ARG A 487 -5.11 -14.42 19.01
C ARG A 487 -3.80 -14.88 19.62
N GLU A 488 -3.81 -15.29 20.88
CA GLU A 488 -2.63 -15.82 21.57
C GLU A 488 -2.08 -17.05 20.85
N MET A 489 -2.96 -17.98 20.46
CA MET A 489 -2.60 -19.13 19.64
C MET A 489 -1.96 -18.68 18.33
N TRP A 490 -2.56 -17.71 17.62
CA TRP A 490 -1.99 -17.18 16.37
C TRP A 490 -0.60 -16.57 16.58
N ASP A 491 -0.45 -15.70 17.58
CA ASP A 491 0.82 -15.01 17.83
C ASP A 491 1.92 -16.02 18.21
N ARG A 492 1.63 -17.00 19.07
CA ARG A 492 2.56 -18.09 19.42
C ARG A 492 2.90 -18.99 18.25
N MET A 493 1.89 -19.44 17.51
CA MET A 493 2.08 -20.41 16.44
C MET A 493 2.64 -19.79 15.16
N TRP A 494 2.47 -18.50 14.88
CA TRP A 494 2.78 -17.95 13.55
C TRP A 494 3.65 -16.70 13.59
N ARG A 495 3.54 -15.83 14.59
CA ARG A 495 4.37 -14.59 14.65
C ARG A 495 5.63 -14.74 15.49
N MET A 496 5.61 -15.62 16.50
CA MET A 496 6.73 -15.86 17.40
C MET A 496 7.47 -17.17 17.09
N ARG A 497 7.26 -17.77 15.91
CA ARG A 497 8.14 -18.85 15.43
C ARG A 497 9.56 -18.29 15.32
N GLN A 498 10.46 -18.82 16.15
CA GLN A 498 11.90 -18.56 16.05
C GLN A 498 12.46 -19.22 14.80
#